data_AF-A0A845G506-F1
#
_entry.id   AF-A0A845G506-F1
#
_cell.length_a   1.000
_cell.length_b   1.000
_cell.length_c   1.000
_cell.angle_alpha   90.00
_cell.angle_beta   90.00
_cell.angle_gamma   90.00
#
_symmetry.space_group_name_H-M   'P 1'
#
loop_
_entity.id
_entity.type
_entity.pdbx_description
1 polymer ?
#
loop_
_entity_poly.entity_id
_entity_poly.type
_entity_poly.pdbx_seq_one_letter_code
_entity_poly.pdbx_strand_id
1 'polypeptide(L)'
;MMRRRLFFVMFLAVSGARAAEPSTAAILSCLSAEAVSSSVTWKALPTEEIYSQDDYEGGFNAIYYLSVQGKEIGYAEKGAVKGILFDHKIYPVDAARALPGFAIRPTELNPYVAEWGTVKDASGKFVCVSFPFGVLGQSGTFQKNRSAYLISLTSQKNARILYSATGNIDLIKTSK
;
A
#
# COMPACT_ATOMS: atom_id res chain seq x y z
N MET A 1 45.99 -38.77 26.43
CA MET A 1 45.12 -38.45 25.26
C MET A 1 43.80 -37.88 25.78
N MET A 2 43.55 -36.58 25.61
CA MET A 2 42.21 -36.01 25.83
C MET A 2 41.96 -34.93 24.79
N ARG A 3 41.12 -35.28 23.82
CA ARG A 3 40.83 -34.50 22.61
C ARG A 3 39.77 -33.46 22.96
N ARG A 4 40.19 -32.23 23.22
CA ARG A 4 39.32 -31.10 23.55
C ARG A 4 38.58 -30.67 22.29
N ARG A 5 37.29 -31.03 22.16
CA ARG A 5 36.43 -30.57 21.06
C ARG A 5 35.99 -29.14 21.34
N LEU A 6 36.52 -28.17 20.59
CA LEU A 6 35.95 -26.82 20.52
C LEU A 6 34.61 -26.90 19.77
N PHE A 7 33.51 -26.58 20.46
CA PHE A 7 32.23 -26.28 19.82
C PHE A 7 32.26 -24.81 19.38
N PHE A 8 32.40 -24.57 18.08
CA PHE A 8 32.23 -23.25 17.46
C PHE A 8 30.74 -23.04 17.22
N VAL A 9 30.07 -22.27 18.07
CA VAL A 9 28.67 -21.86 17.86
C VAL A 9 28.69 -20.62 16.97
N MET A 10 28.37 -20.82 15.68
CA MET A 10 28.25 -19.76 14.70
C MET A 10 26.89 -19.07 14.88
N PHE A 11 26.87 -17.91 15.53
CA PHE A 11 25.70 -17.04 15.59
C PHE A 11 25.43 -16.47 14.20
N LEU A 12 24.51 -17.09 13.47
CA LEU A 12 23.93 -16.53 12.24
C LEU A 12 23.07 -15.33 12.63
N ALA A 13 23.61 -14.12 12.45
CA ALA A 13 22.83 -12.89 12.49
C ALA A 13 21.87 -12.89 11.30
N VAL A 14 20.61 -13.28 11.54
CA VAL A 14 19.54 -13.14 10.56
C VAL A 14 19.18 -11.67 10.48
N SER A 15 19.85 -10.94 9.58
CA SER A 15 19.44 -9.60 9.17
C SER A 15 18.11 -9.73 8.42
N GLY A 16 17.00 -9.73 9.16
CA GLY A 16 15.67 -9.69 8.57
C GLY A 16 15.55 -8.43 7.75
N ALA A 17 15.49 -8.57 6.42
CA ALA A 17 15.21 -7.47 5.51
C ALA A 17 13.81 -6.95 5.85
N ARG A 18 13.75 -5.92 6.71
CA ARG A 18 12.50 -5.23 7.02
C ARG A 18 12.03 -4.55 5.74
N ALA A 19 10.75 -4.70 5.43
CA ALA A 19 10.12 -3.94 4.37
C ALA A 19 10.42 -2.45 4.60
N ALA A 20 11.01 -1.80 3.60
CA ALA A 20 11.31 -0.38 3.68
C ALA A 20 9.99 0.38 3.83
N GLU A 21 9.88 1.13 4.93
CA GLU A 21 8.73 1.99 5.17
C GLU A 21 8.71 3.11 4.11
N PRO A 22 7.53 3.48 3.57
CA PRO A 22 7.43 4.59 2.63
C PRO A 22 7.97 5.89 3.24
N SER A 23 8.73 6.67 2.46
CA SER A 23 9.12 8.02 2.88
C SER A 23 7.90 8.94 2.95
N THR A 24 8.00 10.06 3.69
CA THR A 24 6.96 11.10 3.69
C THR A 24 6.61 11.57 2.28
N ALA A 25 7.60 11.74 1.40
CA ALA A 25 7.35 12.17 0.02
C ALA A 25 6.55 11.12 -0.76
N ALA A 26 6.82 9.82 -0.56
CA ALA A 26 6.04 8.75 -1.17
C ALA A 26 4.60 8.69 -0.62
N ILE A 27 4.43 8.90 0.69
CA ILE A 27 3.12 8.95 1.35
C ILE A 27 2.28 10.08 0.78
N LEU A 28 2.86 11.29 0.73
CA LEU A 28 2.18 12.48 0.22
C LEU A 28 1.85 12.34 -1.27
N SER A 29 2.76 11.81 -2.08
CA SER A 29 2.49 11.50 -3.48
C SER A 29 1.39 10.46 -3.68
N CYS A 30 1.31 9.47 -2.80
CA CYS A 30 0.21 8.53 -2.86
C CYS A 30 -1.10 9.20 -2.48
N LEU A 31 -1.12 9.91 -1.34
CA LEU A 31 -2.26 10.68 -0.87
C LEU A 31 -2.74 11.72 -1.89
N SER A 32 -1.90 12.28 -2.75
CA SER A 32 -2.32 13.25 -3.78
C SER A 32 -2.57 12.62 -5.16
N ALA A 33 -2.18 11.36 -5.38
CA ALA A 33 -2.17 10.71 -6.69
C ALA A 33 -1.38 11.49 -7.75
N GLU A 34 -0.28 12.12 -7.32
CA GLU A 34 0.62 12.87 -8.20
C GLU A 34 2.05 12.91 -7.63
N ALA A 35 3.02 13.28 -8.45
CA ALA A 35 4.38 13.53 -7.99
C ALA A 35 4.45 14.85 -7.21
N VAL A 36 4.80 14.81 -5.91
CA VAL A 36 4.87 16.03 -5.07
C VAL A 36 6.20 16.76 -5.19
N SER A 37 7.25 16.08 -5.66
CA SER A 37 8.60 16.62 -5.90
C SER A 37 9.25 15.94 -7.11
N SER A 38 10.36 16.51 -7.60
CA SER A 38 11.15 15.92 -8.70
C SER A 38 11.83 14.59 -8.32
N SER A 39 11.98 14.32 -7.02
CA SER A 39 12.58 13.09 -6.49
C SER A 39 11.58 11.92 -6.39
N VAL A 40 10.29 12.16 -6.65
CA VAL A 40 9.23 11.15 -6.59
C VAL A 40 8.59 11.01 -7.97
N THR A 41 8.36 9.78 -8.40
CA THR A 41 7.57 9.48 -9.59
C THR A 41 6.24 8.87 -9.16
N TRP A 42 5.14 9.44 -9.63
CA TRP A 42 3.82 8.81 -9.59
C TRP A 42 3.41 8.39 -11.00
N LYS A 43 2.84 7.20 -11.14
CA LYS A 43 2.27 6.71 -12.40
C LYS A 43 0.93 6.05 -12.14
N ALA A 44 -0.11 6.50 -12.82
CA ALA A 44 -1.40 5.82 -12.85
C ALA A 44 -1.23 4.38 -13.34
N LEU A 45 -1.99 3.46 -12.77
CA LEU A 45 -2.18 2.13 -13.33
C LEU A 45 -3.27 2.19 -14.39
N PRO A 46 -3.17 1.38 -15.46
CA PRO A 46 -4.17 1.32 -16.52
C PRO A 46 -5.48 0.78 -15.94
N THR A 47 -6.53 1.60 -15.93
CA THR A 47 -7.87 1.22 -15.45
C THR A 47 -8.83 0.91 -16.61
N GLU A 48 -8.34 0.70 -17.84
CA GLU A 48 -9.19 0.42 -18.99
C GLU A 48 -9.82 -0.98 -18.92
N GLU A 49 -9.10 -1.95 -18.33
CA GLU A 49 -9.57 -3.31 -18.14
C GLU A 49 -9.63 -3.64 -16.65
N ILE A 50 -10.85 -3.62 -16.11
CA ILE A 50 -11.17 -4.00 -14.74
C ILE A 50 -11.81 -5.37 -14.76
N TYR A 51 -11.27 -6.26 -13.94
CA TYR A 51 -11.72 -7.63 -13.82
C TYR A 51 -12.39 -7.85 -12.46
N SER A 52 -13.26 -8.87 -12.43
CA SER A 52 -13.82 -9.41 -11.20
C SER A 52 -13.78 -10.94 -11.22
N GLN A 53 -13.66 -11.55 -10.04
CA GLN A 53 -13.64 -13.00 -9.88
C GLN A 53 -14.18 -13.40 -8.51
N ASP A 54 -15.22 -14.22 -8.50
CA ASP A 54 -15.74 -14.87 -7.30
C ASP A 54 -14.82 -16.02 -6.83
N ASP A 55 -14.86 -16.34 -5.55
CA ASP A 55 -14.09 -17.44 -4.93
C ASP A 55 -12.60 -17.43 -5.33
N TYR A 56 -12.02 -16.23 -5.30
CA TYR A 56 -10.59 -15.99 -5.41
C TYR A 56 -9.83 -16.54 -4.17
N GLU A 57 -8.55 -16.23 -4.06
CA GLU A 57 -7.65 -16.63 -2.98
C GLU A 57 -8.29 -16.55 -1.58
N GLY A 58 -8.29 -17.69 -0.86
CA GLY A 58 -8.80 -17.77 0.50
C GLY A 58 -10.33 -17.60 0.64
N GLY A 59 -11.09 -17.71 -0.46
CA GLY A 59 -12.54 -17.50 -0.50
C GLY A 59 -12.93 -16.03 -0.40
N PHE A 60 -12.04 -15.13 -0.82
CA PHE A 60 -12.38 -13.73 -1.10
C PHE A 60 -12.97 -13.63 -2.50
N ASN A 61 -13.87 -12.69 -2.73
CA ASN A 61 -14.25 -12.26 -4.07
C ASN A 61 -13.37 -11.07 -4.47
N ALA A 62 -12.61 -11.19 -5.55
CA ALA A 62 -11.87 -10.09 -6.14
C ALA A 62 -12.85 -9.24 -6.96
N ILE A 63 -13.48 -8.24 -6.34
CA ILE A 63 -14.55 -7.47 -6.98
C ILE A 63 -14.03 -6.38 -7.93
N TYR A 64 -12.74 -6.03 -7.82
CA TYR A 64 -12.06 -5.05 -8.68
C TYR A 64 -10.59 -5.41 -8.73
N TYR A 65 -10.04 -5.77 -9.89
CA TYR A 65 -8.60 -5.85 -10.07
C TYR A 65 -8.15 -5.53 -11.50
N LEU A 66 -6.90 -5.09 -11.60
CA LEU A 66 -6.19 -4.75 -12.81
C LEU A 66 -5.09 -5.79 -13.03
N SER A 67 -4.87 -6.22 -14.27
CA SER A 67 -3.71 -7.06 -14.62
C SER A 67 -2.63 -6.19 -15.24
N VAL A 68 -1.55 -5.96 -14.48
CA VAL A 68 -0.45 -5.08 -14.91
C VAL A 68 0.84 -5.87 -14.93
N GLN A 69 1.38 -6.11 -16.13
CA GLN A 69 2.61 -6.89 -16.33
C GLN A 69 2.55 -8.28 -15.68
N GLY A 70 1.40 -8.95 -15.79
CA GLY A 70 1.16 -10.28 -15.20
C GLY A 70 1.02 -10.27 -13.67
N LYS A 71 0.83 -9.10 -13.06
CA LYS A 71 0.51 -8.96 -11.63
C LYS A 71 -0.88 -8.40 -11.47
N GLU A 72 -1.68 -9.08 -10.67
CA GLU A 72 -2.99 -8.60 -10.29
C GLU A 72 -2.87 -7.61 -9.14
N ILE A 73 -3.54 -6.47 -9.28
CA ILE A 73 -3.54 -5.36 -8.32
C ILE A 73 -4.99 -4.91 -8.17
N GLY A 74 -5.51 -4.88 -6.96
CA GLY A 74 -6.91 -4.54 -6.79
C GLY A 74 -7.42 -4.63 -5.37
N TYR A 75 -8.69 -4.99 -5.27
CA TYR A 75 -9.48 -4.99 -4.06
C TYR A 75 -10.35 -6.24 -4.02
N ALA A 76 -10.46 -6.81 -2.83
CA ALA A 76 -11.21 -8.03 -2.61
C ALA A 76 -11.97 -8.01 -1.28
N GLU A 77 -13.07 -8.75 -1.22
CA GLU A 77 -13.95 -8.80 -0.05
C GLU A 77 -14.33 -10.24 0.31
N LYS A 78 -14.48 -10.49 1.60
CA LYS A 78 -15.03 -11.74 2.16
C LYS A 78 -15.96 -11.39 3.31
N GLY A 79 -17.25 -11.29 3.01
CA GLY A 79 -18.22 -10.74 3.97
C GLY A 79 -17.82 -9.32 4.38
N ALA A 80 -17.62 -9.08 5.67
CA ALA A 80 -17.17 -7.79 6.19
C ALA A 80 -15.65 -7.54 6.04
N VAL A 81 -14.86 -8.57 5.73
CA VAL A 81 -13.40 -8.46 5.64
C VAL A 81 -13.02 -7.93 4.27
N LYS A 82 -12.24 -6.85 4.25
CA LYS A 82 -11.80 -6.16 3.03
C LYS A 82 -10.29 -6.24 2.91
N GLY A 83 -9.79 -6.27 1.68
CA GLY A 83 -8.36 -6.42 1.44
C GLY A 83 -7.90 -5.78 0.15
N ILE A 84 -6.64 -5.36 0.14
CA ILE A 84 -5.94 -5.01 -1.09
C ILE A 84 -5.37 -6.28 -1.69
N LEU A 85 -5.71 -6.54 -2.94
CA LEU A 85 -5.14 -7.61 -3.75
C LEU A 85 -3.83 -7.14 -4.36
N PHE A 86 -2.76 -7.90 -4.15
CA PHE A 86 -1.51 -7.72 -4.86
C PHE A 86 -0.80 -9.05 -5.10
N ASP A 87 -0.52 -9.37 -6.37
CA ASP A 87 0.32 -10.51 -6.77
C ASP A 87 -0.22 -11.84 -6.19
N HIS A 88 -1.53 -12.07 -6.43
CA HIS A 88 -2.34 -13.20 -5.96
C HIS A 88 -2.43 -13.38 -4.45
N LYS A 89 -2.22 -12.29 -3.69
CA LYS A 89 -2.37 -12.29 -2.24
C LYS A 89 -3.29 -11.17 -1.79
N ILE A 90 -4.04 -11.46 -0.74
CA ILE A 90 -4.93 -10.50 -0.09
C ILE A 90 -4.26 -9.96 1.16
N TYR A 91 -4.16 -8.64 1.24
CA TYR A 91 -3.66 -7.91 2.40
C TYR A 91 -4.85 -7.26 3.11
N PRO A 92 -5.30 -7.78 4.27
CA PRO A 92 -6.46 -7.26 4.97
C PRO A 92 -6.25 -5.79 5.38
N VAL A 93 -7.23 -4.93 5.11
CA VAL A 93 -7.12 -3.50 5.40
C VAL A 93 -7.10 -3.19 6.90
N ASP A 94 -7.77 -4.03 7.71
CA ASP A 94 -7.75 -3.90 9.17
C ASP A 94 -6.40 -4.30 9.79
N ALA A 95 -5.55 -5.01 9.04
CA ALA A 95 -4.18 -5.33 9.43
C ALA A 95 -3.16 -4.33 8.86
N ALA A 96 -3.61 -3.27 8.17
CA ALA A 96 -2.73 -2.25 7.62
C ALA A 96 -2.01 -1.49 8.74
N ARG A 97 -0.70 -1.34 8.59
CA ARG A 97 0.11 -0.56 9.52
C ARG A 97 -0.07 0.93 9.24
N ALA A 98 -0.65 1.64 10.19
CA ALA A 98 -0.74 3.09 10.14
C ALA A 98 0.66 3.73 10.13
N LEU A 99 0.88 4.66 9.20
CA LEU A 99 2.14 5.38 9.09
C LEU A 99 2.22 6.53 10.10
N PRO A 100 3.38 6.73 10.77
CA PRO A 100 3.56 7.82 11.73
C PRO A 100 3.24 9.19 11.10
N GLY A 101 2.49 10.04 11.82
CA GLY A 101 2.05 11.34 11.31
C GLY A 101 0.83 11.31 10.38
N PHE A 102 0.36 10.12 9.98
CA PHE A 102 -0.81 9.93 9.10
C PHE A 102 -1.80 8.89 9.65
N ALA A 103 -1.76 8.63 10.96
CA ALA A 103 -2.38 7.47 11.60
C ALA A 103 -3.91 7.58 11.86
N ILE A 104 -4.60 8.49 11.17
CA ILE A 104 -6.07 8.52 11.19
C ILE A 104 -6.55 7.27 10.45
N ARG A 105 -7.52 6.54 11.01
CA ARG A 105 -8.07 5.34 10.37
C ARG A 105 -8.65 5.72 8.99
N PRO A 106 -8.27 5.02 7.91
CA PRO A 106 -8.87 5.24 6.60
C PRO A 106 -10.38 5.02 6.63
N THR A 107 -11.10 5.77 5.80
CA THR A 107 -12.52 5.48 5.54
C THR A 107 -12.68 4.24 4.67
N GLU A 108 -13.92 3.85 4.44
CA GLU A 108 -14.23 2.76 3.54
C GLU A 108 -13.73 3.05 2.12
N LEU A 109 -12.93 2.13 1.58
CA LEU A 109 -12.44 2.18 0.21
C LEU A 109 -13.54 1.73 -0.75
N ASN A 110 -13.97 2.63 -1.64
CA ASN A 110 -14.69 2.25 -2.85
C ASN A 110 -13.67 2.14 -3.99
N PRO A 111 -13.40 0.93 -4.53
CA PRO A 111 -12.32 0.73 -5.50
C PRO A 111 -12.57 1.38 -6.86
N TYR A 112 -13.83 1.67 -7.19
CA TYR A 112 -14.24 2.26 -8.48
C TYR A 112 -14.04 3.77 -8.57
N VAL A 113 -13.89 4.45 -7.43
CA VAL A 113 -13.64 5.91 -7.36
C VAL A 113 -12.24 6.21 -6.80
N ALA A 114 -11.42 5.17 -6.62
CA ALA A 114 -10.07 5.29 -6.12
C ALA A 114 -9.07 5.45 -7.28
N GLU A 115 -8.03 6.21 -7.01
CA GLU A 115 -6.89 6.39 -7.90
C GLU A 115 -5.86 5.29 -7.62
N TRP A 116 -5.68 4.40 -8.61
CA TRP A 116 -4.71 3.31 -8.55
C TRP A 116 -3.43 3.71 -9.27
N GLY A 117 -2.28 3.50 -8.60
CA GLY A 117 -1.01 3.97 -9.12
C GLY A 117 0.19 3.23 -8.56
N THR A 118 1.36 3.64 -9.03
CA THR A 118 2.63 3.32 -8.39
C THR A 118 3.37 4.58 -8.02
N VAL A 119 3.98 4.56 -6.83
CA VAL A 119 4.87 5.60 -6.34
C VAL A 119 6.27 5.04 -6.27
N LYS A 120 7.26 5.79 -6.75
CA LYS A 120 8.67 5.43 -6.66
C LYS A 120 9.49 6.61 -6.18
N ASP A 121 10.36 6.35 -5.21
CA ASP A 121 11.36 7.28 -4.69
C ASP A 121 12.63 6.53 -4.28
N ALA A 122 13.49 7.16 -3.47
CA ALA A 122 14.69 6.52 -2.92
C ALA A 122 14.40 5.41 -1.89
N SER A 123 13.25 5.45 -1.20
CA SER A 123 12.84 4.42 -0.22
C SER A 123 12.34 3.14 -0.89
N GLY A 124 11.82 3.24 -2.12
CA GLY A 124 11.46 2.09 -2.92
C GLY A 124 10.38 2.38 -3.95
N LYS A 125 9.73 1.31 -4.39
CA LYS A 125 8.56 1.36 -5.26
C LYS A 125 7.38 0.74 -4.54
N PHE A 126 6.22 1.38 -4.63
CA PHE A 126 5.00 0.98 -3.94
C PHE A 126 3.85 0.94 -4.93
N VAL A 127 2.94 -0.03 -4.76
CA VAL A 127 1.56 0.14 -5.24
C VAL A 127 0.88 1.10 -4.29
N CYS A 128 0.15 2.04 -4.87
CA CYS A 128 -0.61 3.07 -4.18
C CYS A 128 -2.07 2.97 -4.62
N VAL A 129 -2.97 3.00 -3.65
CA VAL A 129 -4.39 3.30 -3.89
C VAL A 129 -4.74 4.50 -3.04
N SER A 130 -5.30 5.52 -3.66
CA SER A 130 -5.74 6.72 -2.95
C SER A 130 -7.18 7.06 -3.24
N PHE A 131 -7.89 7.48 -2.20
CA PHE A 131 -9.34 7.61 -2.24
C PHE A 131 -9.79 8.73 -1.30
N PRO A 132 -10.98 9.31 -1.54
CA PRO A 132 -11.53 10.35 -0.67
C PRO A 132 -11.64 9.88 0.78
N PHE A 133 -11.36 10.77 1.74
CA PHE A 133 -11.72 10.55 3.13
C PHE A 133 -13.16 10.99 3.37
N GLY A 134 -14.02 10.07 3.78
CA GLY A 134 -15.42 10.32 4.11
C GLY A 134 -16.41 9.80 3.06
N VAL A 135 -17.69 10.17 3.23
CA VAL A 135 -18.75 9.85 2.26
C VAL A 135 -18.80 10.90 1.15
N LEU A 136 -19.16 10.47 -0.05
CA LEU A 136 -19.48 11.36 -1.17
C LEU A 136 -20.52 12.41 -0.72
N GLY A 137 -20.22 13.70 -0.90
CA GLY A 137 -21.13 14.80 -0.56
C GLY A 137 -20.69 15.73 0.57
N GLN A 138 -19.55 15.48 1.23
CA GLN A 138 -18.98 16.47 2.15
C GLN A 138 -18.27 17.61 1.38
N SER A 139 -18.70 18.85 1.61
CA SER A 139 -18.12 20.06 1.02
C SER A 139 -17.08 20.71 1.95
N GLY A 140 -16.21 21.57 1.40
CA GLY A 140 -15.21 22.32 2.19
C GLY A 140 -13.87 21.59 2.38
N THR A 141 -13.28 21.68 3.57
CA THR A 141 -11.95 21.11 3.90
C THR A 141 -11.89 19.58 3.83
N PHE A 142 -13.03 18.89 3.86
CA PHE A 142 -13.12 17.43 3.79
C PHE A 142 -12.78 16.87 2.40
N GLN A 143 -13.01 17.62 1.32
CA GLN A 143 -12.60 17.20 -0.04
C GLN A 143 -11.09 17.06 -0.20
N LYS A 144 -10.32 17.66 0.72
CA LYS A 144 -8.86 17.70 0.71
C LYS A 144 -8.26 16.64 1.61
N ASN A 145 -9.06 15.97 2.43
CA ASN A 145 -8.59 14.82 3.18
C ASN A 145 -8.69 13.60 2.27
N ARG A 146 -7.57 12.89 2.14
CA ARG A 146 -7.50 11.64 1.39
C ARG A 146 -6.99 10.55 2.28
N SER A 147 -7.41 9.34 1.96
CA SER A 147 -6.86 8.11 2.52
C SER A 147 -6.05 7.41 1.45
N ALA A 148 -5.11 6.58 1.88
CA ALA A 148 -4.26 5.81 1.02
C ALA A 148 -3.86 4.48 1.66
N TYR A 149 -3.70 3.46 0.81
CA TYR A 149 -2.92 2.28 1.15
C TYR A 149 -1.69 2.17 0.26
N LEU A 150 -0.59 1.70 0.85
CA LEU A 150 0.67 1.46 0.15
C LEU A 150 1.17 0.03 0.40
N ILE A 151 1.59 -0.66 -0.67
CA ILE A 151 2.25 -1.97 -0.57
C ILE A 151 3.63 -1.89 -1.22
N SER A 152 4.66 -2.25 -0.48
CA SER A 152 6.04 -2.28 -0.98
C SER A 152 6.23 -3.34 -2.07
N LEU A 153 6.77 -2.93 -3.22
CA LEU A 153 7.16 -3.81 -4.32
C LEU A 153 8.61 -4.31 -4.19
N THR A 154 9.42 -3.63 -3.38
CA THR A 154 10.84 -3.96 -3.14
C THR A 154 11.03 -5.02 -2.05
N SER A 155 10.02 -5.28 -1.24
CA SER A 155 10.06 -6.31 -0.20
C SER A 155 9.81 -7.71 -0.77
N GLN A 156 10.43 -8.72 -0.18
CA GLN A 156 10.16 -10.13 -0.54
C GLN A 156 8.67 -10.43 -0.42
N LYS A 157 8.13 -11.27 -1.32
CA LYS A 157 6.68 -11.58 -1.44
C LYS A 157 6.01 -12.05 -0.15
N ASN A 158 6.77 -12.60 0.80
CA ASN A 158 6.26 -13.08 2.09
C ASN A 158 6.46 -12.08 3.25
N ALA A 159 7.10 -10.94 3.00
CA ALA A 159 7.40 -9.92 4.01
C ALA A 159 6.78 -8.55 3.68
N ARG A 160 5.88 -8.49 2.68
CA ARG A 160 5.20 -7.24 2.30
C ARG A 160 4.24 -6.83 3.40
N ILE A 161 4.26 -5.54 3.71
CA ILE A 161 3.38 -4.89 4.67
C ILE A 161 2.45 -3.97 3.90
N LEU A 162 1.16 -4.05 4.21
CA LEU A 162 0.19 -3.05 3.81
C LEU A 162 0.29 -1.89 4.80
N TYR A 163 0.56 -0.70 4.29
CA TYR A 163 0.57 0.52 5.08
C TYR A 163 -0.70 1.32 4.80
N SER A 164 -1.14 2.10 5.79
CA SER A 164 -2.24 3.05 5.66
C SER A 164 -1.81 4.46 6.05
N ALA A 165 -2.37 5.44 5.35
CA ALA A 165 -2.19 6.84 5.64
C ALA A 165 -3.46 7.61 5.35
N THR A 166 -3.79 8.57 6.20
CA THR A 166 -4.85 9.55 5.97
C THR A 166 -4.33 10.94 6.33
N GLY A 167 -4.55 11.91 5.45
CA GLY A 167 -4.05 13.26 5.63
C GLY A 167 -4.66 14.29 4.69
N ASN A 168 -4.40 15.56 4.99
CA ASN A 168 -4.86 16.69 4.20
C ASN A 168 -3.83 17.05 3.11
N ILE A 169 -4.26 17.07 1.85
CA ILE A 169 -3.36 17.29 0.71
C ILE A 169 -2.97 18.76 0.49
N ASP A 170 -3.60 19.74 1.12
CA ASP A 170 -3.21 21.15 0.99
C ASP A 170 -1.99 21.52 1.85
N LEU A 171 -1.79 20.80 2.95
CA LEU A 171 -0.57 20.93 3.77
C LEU A 171 0.69 20.46 3.00
N ILE A 172 0.50 19.75 1.88
CA ILE A 172 1.57 19.28 0.99
C ILE A 172 2.09 20.42 0.11
N LYS A 173 1.24 21.39 -0.27
CA LYS A 173 1.60 22.48 -1.20
C LYS A 173 2.36 23.64 -0.54
N THR A 174 2.34 23.73 0.79
CA THR A 174 2.97 24.83 1.56
C THR A 174 4.44 24.59 1.91
N SER A 175 5.01 23.43 1.56
CA SER A 175 6.44 23.10 1.77
C SER A 175 7.27 23.14 0.48
N LYS A 176 6.76 23.76 -0.60
CA LYS A 176 7.52 24.01 -1.83
C LYS A 176 8.21 25.37 -1.80
#